data_AF-A0A2P8K6W3-F1
#
_entry.id   AF-A0A2P8K6W3-F1
#
_cell.length_a   1.000
_cell.length_b   1.000
_cell.length_c   1.000
_cell.angle_alpha   90.00
_cell.angle_beta   90.00
_cell.angle_gamma   90.00
#
_symmetry.space_group_name_H-M   'P 1'
#
loop_
_entity.id
_entity.type
_entity.pdbx_description
1 polymer ?
#
loop_
_entity_poly.entity_id
_entity_poly.type
_entity_poly.pdbx_seq_one_letter_code
_entity_poly.pdbx_strand_id
1 'polypeptide(L)'
;LQSVDPFGLSSQFVGLDNFVALFHDPYYLDSFWTTIKFSALVTVSGLLISLFFAALVDYVVRGSRFYQTLMLLPYAVAPAVAAVLWIFLFNPGRGLITHFLGELGYDWNHAQNSGQAMFLVVFASVWKQISYNFLFFFAAL
;
A
#
# COMPACT_ATOMS: atom_id res chain seq x y z
N LEU A 1 14.38 -25.02 13.59
CA LEU A 1 14.35 -23.85 14.51
C LEU A 1 15.64 -23.86 15.28
N GLN A 2 16.62 -23.12 14.78
CA GLN A 2 17.95 -23.12 15.32
C GLN A 2 18.26 -21.73 15.90
N SER A 3 18.85 -21.68 17.09
CA SER A 3 19.45 -20.46 17.61
C SER A 3 20.89 -20.46 17.13
N VAL A 4 21.22 -19.44 16.36
CA VAL A 4 22.55 -19.24 15.79
C VAL A 4 23.28 -18.23 16.68
N ASP A 5 24.50 -18.55 17.06
CA ASP A 5 25.40 -17.63 17.77
C ASP A 5 25.56 -16.32 16.96
N PRO A 6 25.73 -15.13 17.57
CA PRO A 6 25.81 -13.86 16.82
C PRO A 6 26.91 -13.83 15.74
N PHE A 7 27.87 -14.74 15.82
CA PHE A 7 28.96 -14.91 14.83
C PHE A 7 28.74 -16.05 13.83
N GLY A 8 27.61 -16.76 13.87
CA GLY A 8 27.27 -17.81 12.91
C GLY A 8 28.05 -19.12 13.06
N LEU A 9 28.89 -19.24 14.08
CA LEU A 9 29.85 -20.34 14.23
C LEU A 9 29.23 -21.61 14.83
N SER A 10 28.10 -21.49 15.52
CA SER A 10 27.36 -22.63 16.06
C SER A 10 25.86 -22.41 15.95
N SER A 11 25.14 -23.51 15.72
CA SER A 11 23.71 -23.52 15.52
C SER A 11 23.13 -24.65 16.37
N GLN A 12 22.37 -24.30 17.40
CA GLN A 12 21.74 -25.27 18.30
C GLN A 12 20.27 -25.42 17.92
N PHE A 13 19.76 -26.66 17.86
CA PHE A 13 18.35 -26.92 17.62
C PHE A 13 17.54 -26.62 18.88
N VAL A 14 16.68 -25.60 18.84
CA VAL A 14 15.94 -25.07 20.00
C VAL A 14 14.45 -25.42 19.97
N GLY A 15 14.01 -26.29 19.07
CA GLY A 15 12.58 -26.60 18.95
C GLY A 15 11.73 -25.33 18.77
N LEU A 16 10.59 -25.22 19.46
CA LEU A 16 9.63 -24.12 19.29
C LEU A 16 9.97 -22.84 20.05
N ASP A 17 11.08 -22.78 20.78
CA ASP A 17 11.40 -21.66 21.68
C ASP A 17 11.49 -20.31 20.95
N ASN A 18 11.98 -20.31 19.70
CA ASN A 18 12.03 -19.11 18.86
C ASN A 18 10.63 -18.55 18.55
N PHE A 19 9.64 -19.41 18.35
CA PHE A 19 8.26 -18.97 18.10
C PHE A 19 7.62 -18.45 19.38
N VAL A 20 7.82 -19.12 20.51
CA VAL A 20 7.33 -18.65 21.81
C VAL A 20 7.92 -17.27 22.13
N ALA A 21 9.23 -17.09 21.91
CA ALA A 21 9.89 -15.80 22.08
C ALA A 21 9.28 -14.71 21.17
N LEU A 22 9.05 -15.01 19.89
CA LEU A 22 8.41 -14.09 18.93
C LEU A 22 6.99 -13.70 19.34
N PHE A 23 6.17 -14.65 19.82
CA PHE A 23 4.81 -14.36 20.25
C PHE A 23 4.73 -13.56 21.55
N HIS A 24 5.81 -13.50 22.34
CA HIS A 24 5.91 -12.65 23.53
C HIS A 24 6.58 -11.30 23.24
N ASP A 25 7.11 -11.08 22.03
CA ASP A 25 7.70 -9.81 21.64
C ASP A 25 6.59 -8.81 21.24
N PRO A 26 6.38 -7.72 22.01
CA PRO A 26 5.36 -6.74 21.70
C PRO A 26 5.59 -6.06 20.34
N TYR A 27 6.84 -5.88 19.90
CA TYR A 27 7.14 -5.27 18.61
C TYR A 27 6.75 -6.17 17.43
N TYR A 28 6.88 -7.49 17.61
CA TYR A 28 6.45 -8.46 16.60
C TYR A 28 4.92 -8.45 16.46
N LEU A 29 4.20 -8.47 17.58
CA LEU A 29 2.74 -8.42 17.60
C LEU A 29 2.21 -7.11 16.98
N ASP A 30 2.84 -5.98 17.28
CA ASP A 30 2.50 -4.68 16.69
C ASP A 30 2.72 -4.66 15.17
N SER A 31 3.84 -5.20 14.71
CA SER A 31 4.15 -5.31 13.28
C SER A 31 3.18 -6.25 12.56
N PHE A 32 2.79 -7.35 13.21
CA PHE A 32 1.80 -8.28 12.71
C PHE A 32 0.44 -7.60 12.52
N TRP A 33 -0.03 -6.87 13.53
CA TRP A 33 -1.28 -6.11 13.42
C TRP A 33 -1.19 -4.99 12.37
N THR A 34 -0.05 -4.32 12.28
CA THR A 34 0.19 -3.28 11.26
C THR A 34 0.08 -3.87 9.85
N THR A 35 0.65 -5.06 9.64
CA THR A 35 0.57 -5.78 8.35
C THR A 35 -0.87 -6.17 8.02
N ILE A 36 -1.62 -6.72 8.98
CA ILE A 36 -3.04 -7.07 8.79
C ILE A 36 -3.85 -5.83 8.42
N LYS A 37 -3.71 -4.73 9.17
CA LYS A 37 -4.38 -3.45 8.87
C LYS A 37 -4.04 -2.95 7.48
N PHE A 38 -2.75 -2.93 7.14
CA PHE A 38 -2.26 -2.52 5.83
C PHE A 38 -2.89 -3.37 4.71
N SER A 39 -2.75 -4.70 4.78
CA SER A 39 -3.26 -5.61 3.75
C SER A 39 -4.78 -5.51 3.62
N ALA A 40 -5.51 -5.48 4.73
CA ALA A 40 -6.97 -5.35 4.70
C ALA A 40 -7.42 -4.03 4.07
N LEU A 41 -6.79 -2.91 4.46
CA LEU A 41 -7.12 -1.59 3.89
C LEU A 41 -6.83 -1.53 2.39
N VAL A 42 -5.66 -2.05 1.97
CA VAL A 42 -5.29 -2.07 0.54
C VAL A 42 -6.26 -2.93 -0.26
N THR A 43 -6.54 -4.15 0.19
CA THR A 43 -7.41 -5.07 -0.53
C THR A 43 -8.85 -4.55 -0.59
N VAL A 44 -9.44 -4.15 0.54
CA VAL A 44 -10.84 -3.68 0.56
C VAL A 44 -10.99 -2.41 -0.26
N SER A 45 -10.12 -1.42 -0.06
CA SER A 45 -10.20 -0.16 -0.82
C SER A 45 -9.94 -0.37 -2.30
N GLY A 46 -8.94 -1.19 -2.65
CA GLY A 46 -8.61 -1.52 -4.03
C GLY A 46 -9.77 -2.21 -4.76
N LEU A 47 -10.42 -3.20 -4.12
CA LEU A 47 -11.57 -3.89 -4.71
C LEU A 47 -12.77 -2.95 -4.89
N LEU A 48 -13.13 -2.18 -3.87
CA LEU A 48 -14.26 -1.26 -3.92
C LEU A 48 -14.08 -0.20 -5.01
N ILE A 49 -12.90 0.42 -5.06
CA ILE A 49 -12.62 1.48 -6.03
C ILE A 49 -12.57 0.91 -7.46
N SER A 50 -11.91 -0.23 -7.66
CA SER A 50 -11.86 -0.87 -8.99
C SER A 50 -13.23 -1.30 -9.48
N LEU A 51 -14.06 -1.88 -8.61
CA LEU A 51 -15.41 -2.29 -8.98
C LEU A 51 -16.27 -1.07 -9.33
N PHE A 52 -16.17 0.00 -8.55
CA PHE A 52 -16.86 1.26 -8.83
C PHE A 52 -16.48 1.82 -10.21
N PHE A 53 -15.19 1.87 -10.53
CA PHE A 53 -14.73 2.33 -11.84
C PHE A 53 -15.09 1.37 -12.97
N ALA A 54 -15.01 0.05 -12.76
CA ALA A 54 -15.37 -0.96 -13.76
C ALA A 54 -16.84 -0.82 -14.16
N ALA A 55 -17.73 -0.73 -13.18
CA ALA A 55 -19.15 -0.48 -13.42
C ALA A 55 -19.38 0.85 -14.16
N LEU A 56 -18.70 1.93 -13.75
CA LEU A 56 -18.85 3.23 -14.41
C LEU A 56 -18.45 3.18 -15.89
N VAL A 57 -17.36 2.50 -16.22
CA VAL A 57 -16.87 2.36 -17.61
C VAL A 57 -17.76 1.46 -18.45
N ASP A 58 -18.37 0.44 -17.86
CA ASP A 58 -19.35 -0.43 -18.52
C ASP A 58 -20.60 0.36 -18.96
N TYR A 59 -21.10 1.26 -18.11
CA TYR A 59 -22.21 2.16 -18.46
C TYR A 59 -21.86 3.19 -19.55
N VAL A 60 -20.58 3.52 -19.77
CA VAL A 60 -20.15 4.55 -20.72
C VAL A 60 -20.04 3.97 -22.14
N VAL A 61 -21.12 4.11 -22.92
CA VAL A 61 -21.21 3.60 -24.30
C VAL A 61 -20.30 4.35 -25.30
N ARG A 62 -19.97 5.63 -25.05
CA ARG A 62 -19.11 6.44 -25.92
C ARG A 62 -17.78 6.77 -25.24
N GLY A 63 -16.68 6.26 -25.80
CA GLY A 63 -15.32 6.55 -25.31
C GLY A 63 -14.76 5.52 -24.32
N SER A 64 -15.43 4.37 -24.11
CA SER A 64 -14.98 3.31 -23.19
C SER A 64 -13.50 2.94 -23.37
N ARG A 65 -13.01 2.81 -24.62
CA ARG A 65 -11.58 2.53 -24.92
C ARG A 65 -10.61 3.59 -24.40
N PHE A 66 -11.01 4.87 -24.40
CA PHE A 66 -10.17 5.95 -23.88
C PHE A 66 -10.05 5.86 -22.36
N TYR A 67 -11.19 5.66 -21.67
CA TYR A 67 -11.22 5.49 -20.22
C TYR A 67 -10.47 4.24 -19.76
N GLN A 68 -10.59 3.12 -20.49
CA GLN A 68 -9.84 1.90 -20.23
C GLN A 68 -8.33 2.14 -20.31
N THR A 69 -7.85 2.77 -21.40
CA THR A 69 -6.42 3.07 -21.57
C THR A 69 -5.90 3.93 -20.42
N LEU A 70 -6.66 4.96 -20.02
CA LEU A 70 -6.26 5.88 -18.95
C LEU A 70 -6.19 5.17 -17.58
N MET A 71 -7.13 4.27 -17.30
CA MET A 71 -7.13 3.44 -16.08
C MET A 71 -5.98 2.41 -16.05
N LEU A 72 -5.47 2.01 -17.22
CA LEU A 72 -4.35 1.06 -17.36
C LEU A 72 -2.98 1.74 -17.34
N LEU A 73 -2.88 3.06 -17.54
CA LEU A 73 -1.59 3.77 -17.51
C LEU A 73 -0.79 3.55 -16.22
N PRO A 74 -1.38 3.62 -15.01
CA PRO A 74 -0.64 3.38 -13.77
C PRO A 74 -0.02 1.99 -13.67
N TYR A 75 -0.64 0.99 -14.32
CA TYR A 75 -0.14 -0.38 -14.32
C TYR A 75 1.22 -0.52 -15.03
N ALA A 76 1.49 0.32 -16.02
CA ALA A 76 2.77 0.34 -16.73
C ALA A 76 3.91 0.94 -15.90
N VAL A 77 3.60 1.64 -14.80
CA VAL A 77 4.60 2.27 -13.93
C VAL A 77 5.16 1.23 -12.96
N ALA A 78 6.49 1.13 -12.88
CA ALA A 78 7.15 0.24 -11.93
C ALA A 78 6.77 0.59 -10.48
N PRO A 79 6.52 -0.39 -9.59
CA PRO A 79 6.10 -0.13 -8.21
C PRO A 79 7.06 0.78 -7.43
N ALA A 80 8.37 0.62 -7.64
CA ALA A 80 9.39 1.47 -7.02
C ALA A 80 9.28 2.93 -7.48
N VAL A 81 9.05 3.17 -8.77
CA VAL A 81 8.89 4.52 -9.33
C VAL A 81 7.62 5.18 -8.78
N ALA A 82 6.52 4.43 -8.73
CA ALA A 82 5.27 4.91 -8.14
C ALA A 82 5.45 5.29 -6.65
N ALA A 83 6.15 4.47 -5.88
CA ALA A 83 6.44 4.75 -4.47
C ALA A 83 7.26 6.04 -4.30
N VAL A 84 8.35 6.20 -5.07
CA VAL A 84 9.18 7.41 -5.05
C VAL A 84 8.38 8.64 -5.46
N LEU A 85 7.54 8.53 -6.49
CA LEU A 85 6.68 9.61 -6.95
C LEU A 85 5.73 10.08 -5.85
N TRP A 86 5.04 9.15 -5.17
CA TRP A 86 4.10 9.51 -4.10
C TRP A 86 4.82 10.07 -2.87
N ILE A 87 5.97 9.49 -2.47
CA ILE A 87 6.80 10.03 -1.39
C ILE A 87 7.26 11.45 -1.70
N PHE A 88 7.65 11.72 -2.95
CA PHE A 88 8.06 13.05 -3.39
C PHE A 88 6.90 14.06 -3.35
N LEU A 89 5.72 13.67 -3.85
CA LEU A 89 4.54 14.53 -3.84
C LEU A 89 4.00 14.81 -2.43
N PHE A 90 4.12 13.85 -1.52
CA PHE A 90 3.71 13.95 -0.10
C PHE A 90 4.87 14.32 0.84
N ASN A 91 5.99 14.82 0.31
CA ASN A 91 7.15 15.21 1.12
C ASN A 91 6.82 16.42 2.01
N PRO A 92 7.00 16.35 3.35
CA PRO A 92 6.66 17.45 4.25
C PRO A 92 7.42 18.73 3.89
N GLY A 93 6.69 19.82 3.64
CA GLY A 93 7.25 21.16 3.41
C GLY A 93 7.74 21.45 1.99
N ARG A 94 7.92 20.45 1.12
CA ARG A 94 8.29 20.66 -0.31
C ARG A 94 7.42 19.92 -1.31
N GLY A 95 6.59 18.99 -0.85
CA GLY A 95 5.69 18.21 -1.70
C GLY A 95 4.50 19.05 -2.12
N LEU A 96 4.13 18.97 -3.40
CA LEU A 96 2.99 19.70 -3.97
C LEU A 96 1.70 19.41 -3.18
N ILE A 97 1.45 18.15 -2.84
CA ILE A 97 0.23 17.74 -2.13
C ILE A 97 0.26 18.25 -0.69
N THR A 98 1.42 18.20 -0.03
CA THR A 98 1.57 18.74 1.33
C THR A 98 1.37 20.24 1.39
N HIS A 99 1.78 20.96 0.34
CA HIS A 99 1.57 22.40 0.24
C HIS A 99 0.08 22.74 0.17
N PHE A 100 -0.67 22.07 -0.72
CA PHE A 100 -2.13 22.23 -0.80
C PHE A 100 -2.84 21.84 0.51
N LEU A 101 -2.40 20.78 1.19
CA LEU A 101 -2.93 20.41 2.50
C LEU A 101 -2.65 21.51 3.55
N GLY A 102 -1.46 22.12 3.50
CA GLY A 102 -1.08 23.25 4.34
C GLY A 102 -1.93 24.50 4.08
N GLU A 103 -2.27 24.81 2.82
CA GLU A 103 -3.21 25.89 2.49
C GLU A 103 -4.61 25.66 3.07
N LEU A 104 -5.02 24.39 3.18
CA LEU A 104 -6.27 23.97 3.83
C LEU A 104 -6.16 23.93 5.38
N GLY A 105 -5.00 24.27 5.94
CA GLY A 105 -4.74 24.27 7.39
C GLY A 105 -4.41 22.89 7.98
N TYR A 106 -4.13 21.89 7.15
CA TYR A 106 -3.76 20.54 7.60
C TYR A 106 -2.25 20.32 7.49
N ASP A 107 -1.59 20.11 8.64
CA ASP A 107 -0.16 19.78 8.67
C ASP A 107 0.08 18.31 8.31
N TRP A 108 0.56 18.08 7.09
CA TRP A 108 0.92 16.76 6.60
C TRP A 108 2.41 16.47 6.85
N ASN A 109 2.68 15.57 7.79
CA ASN A 109 4.00 15.12 8.15
C ASN A 109 4.05 13.60 8.43
N HIS A 110 4.15 12.84 7.34
CA HIS A 110 4.27 11.38 7.41
C HIS A 110 5.55 10.88 8.11
N ALA A 111 6.56 11.74 8.31
CA ALA A 111 7.78 11.38 9.05
C ALA A 111 7.58 11.42 10.58
N GLN A 112 6.60 12.20 11.06
CA GLN A 112 6.29 12.33 12.49
C GLN A 112 4.99 11.62 12.89
N ASN A 113 4.08 11.38 11.94
CA ASN A 113 2.79 10.75 12.19
C ASN A 113 2.68 9.38 11.49
N SER A 114 2.67 8.32 12.29
CA SER A 114 2.56 6.92 11.81
C SER A 114 1.26 6.64 11.07
N GLY A 115 0.16 7.33 11.41
CA GLY A 115 -1.11 7.23 10.71
C GLY A 115 -1.06 7.82 9.29
N GLN A 116 -0.40 8.97 9.13
CA GLN A 116 -0.17 9.59 7.83
C GLN A 116 0.80 8.77 6.97
N ALA A 117 1.81 8.16 7.59
CA ALA A 117 2.70 7.22 6.91
C ALA A 117 1.93 6.00 6.39
N MET A 118 1.11 5.37 7.23
CA MET A 118 0.25 4.25 6.83
C MET A 118 -0.69 4.65 5.69
N PHE A 119 -1.34 5.81 5.79
CA PHE A 119 -2.21 6.31 4.73
C PHE A 119 -1.46 6.44 3.40
N LEU A 120 -0.26 7.05 3.40
CA LEU A 120 0.53 7.24 2.19
C LEU A 120 0.88 5.89 1.53
N VAL A 121 1.31 4.92 2.32
CA VAL A 121 1.68 3.58 1.82
C VAL A 121 0.45 2.83 1.30
N VAL A 122 -0.68 2.89 2.01
CA VAL A 122 -1.96 2.32 1.55
C VAL A 122 -2.40 2.99 0.25
N PHE A 123 -2.39 4.32 0.19
CA PHE A 123 -2.82 5.09 -0.97
C PHE A 123 -1.99 4.76 -2.21
N ALA A 124 -0.65 4.77 -2.09
CA ALA A 124 0.25 4.41 -3.18
C ALA A 124 0.03 2.96 -3.65
N SER A 125 -0.22 2.04 -2.70
CA SER A 125 -0.48 0.62 -3.00
C SER A 125 -1.82 0.43 -3.71
N VAL A 126 -2.87 1.07 -3.22
CA VAL A 126 -4.23 1.04 -3.79
C VAL A 126 -4.22 1.62 -5.19
N TRP A 127 -3.56 2.77 -5.42
CA TRP A 127 -3.47 3.39 -6.75
C TRP A 127 -2.96 2.42 -7.83
N LYS A 128 -1.93 1.63 -7.50
CA LYS A 128 -1.39 0.61 -8.42
C LYS A 128 -2.30 -0.62 -8.51
N GLN A 129 -2.91 -1.03 -7.40
CA GLN A 129 -3.79 -2.20 -7.37
C GLN A 129 -5.10 -1.96 -8.12
N ILE A 130 -5.58 -0.71 -8.20
CA ILE A 130 -6.82 -0.36 -8.88
C ILE A 130 -6.76 -0.77 -10.35
N SER A 131 -5.66 -0.45 -11.06
CA SER A 131 -5.52 -0.76 -12.48
C SER A 131 -5.53 -2.27 -12.77
N TYR A 132 -4.94 -3.06 -11.87
CA TYR A 132 -4.94 -4.52 -12.01
C TYR A 132 -6.36 -5.08 -11.79
N ASN A 133 -6.97 -4.78 -10.64
CA ASN A 133 -8.31 -5.28 -10.30
C ASN A 133 -9.38 -4.79 -11.30
N PHE A 134 -9.25 -3.57 -11.81
CA PHE A 134 -10.14 -3.01 -12.81
C PHE A 134 -10.18 -3.85 -14.08
N LEU A 135 -9.03 -4.31 -14.58
CA LEU A 135 -8.97 -5.14 -15.80
C LEU A 135 -9.71 -6.47 -15.60
N PHE A 136 -9.56 -7.10 -14.43
CA PHE A 136 -10.28 -8.34 -14.11
C PHE A 136 -11.78 -8.13 -13.97
N PHE A 137 -12.22 -7.08 -13.27
CA PHE A 137 -13.64 -6.80 -13.13
C PHE A 137 -14.29 -6.41 -14.45
N PHE A 138 -13.63 -5.56 -15.24
CA PHE A 138 -14.12 -5.16 -16.54
C PHE A 138 -14.20 -6.32 -17.53
N ALA A 139 -13.27 -7.28 -17.47
CA ALA A 139 -13.35 -8.48 -18.29
C ALA A 139 -14.42 -9.48 -17.83
N ALA A 140 -14.90 -9.36 -16.59
CA ALA A 140 -15.91 -10.24 -16.01
C ALA A 140 -17.35 -9.69 -16.12
N LEU A 141 -17.51 -8.37 -16.28
CA LEU A 141 -18.77 -7.68 -16.60
C LEU A 141 -19.09 -7.82 -18.09
#